data_AF-A0A2S1SHR5-F1
#
_entry.id   AF-A0A2S1SHR5-F1
#
_cell.length_a   1.000
_cell.length_b   1.000
_cell.length_c   1.000
_cell.angle_alpha   90.00
_cell.angle_beta   90.00
_cell.angle_gamma   90.00
#
_symmetry.space_group_name_H-M   'P 1'
#
loop_
_entity.id
_entity.type
_entity.pdbx_description
1 polymer ?
#
loop_
_entity_poly.entity_id
_entity_poly.type
_entity_poly.pdbx_seq_one_letter_code
_entity_poly.pdbx_strand_id
1 'polypeptide(L)'
;MKHIEIQPKLFLYIFLAFIGCTIIGTLSHEYGHIAVAQSLGYKTTLSYQSMHVDRKAEKAELHRLAYPYLNEIKNKQPYPAKAAVDAKCRQMHRNDLWIRLGGPLQTMLTGTIGFCILWYRRKKSRAALFHINDWIFVFLAFFWIRQPSNILHSFGYKIITGKGHWIGGDEWYISYYLKVPLWTASVITGIIGLLIVAYVIFAVIPKKYRLTFLTAGITGGVAGFLLWMDYLGPYLLP
;
A
#
# COMPACT_ATOMS: atom_id res chain seq x y z
N MET A 1 -12.23 -2.14 39.15
CA MET A 1 -11.64 -2.20 37.79
C MET A 1 -11.60 -0.78 37.25
N LYS A 2 -10.43 -0.20 36.95
CA LYS A 2 -10.38 1.16 36.36
C LYS A 2 -11.09 1.13 35.00
N HIS A 3 -12.17 1.90 34.88
CA HIS A 3 -12.97 1.99 33.66
C HIS A 3 -12.07 2.39 32.49
N ILE A 4 -12.24 1.69 31.35
CA ILE A 4 -11.57 2.04 30.11
C ILE A 4 -12.32 3.26 29.57
N GLU A 5 -11.77 4.45 29.77
CA GLU A 5 -12.40 5.71 29.38
C GLU A 5 -11.66 6.32 28.19
N ILE A 6 -12.43 7.00 27.32
CA ILE A 6 -11.88 7.80 26.24
C ILE A 6 -11.27 9.06 26.85
N GLN A 7 -10.03 9.35 26.49
CA GLN A 7 -9.31 10.55 26.96
C GLN A 7 -9.41 11.64 25.89
N PRO A 8 -10.21 12.71 26.07
CA PRO A 8 -10.55 13.63 24.98
C PRO A 8 -9.34 14.36 24.37
N LYS A 9 -8.40 14.81 25.20
CA LYS A 9 -7.17 15.47 24.71
C LYS A 9 -6.34 14.51 23.85
N LEU A 10 -6.12 13.30 24.36
CA LEU A 10 -5.36 12.27 23.65
C LEU A 10 -6.08 11.83 22.37
N PHE A 11 -7.41 11.71 22.41
CA PHE A 11 -8.24 11.40 21.25
C PHE A 11 -7.98 12.40 20.13
N LEU A 12 -8.05 13.70 20.41
CA LEU A 12 -7.85 14.74 19.41
C LEU A 12 -6.47 14.64 18.74
N TYR A 13 -5.40 14.45 19.53
CA TYR A 13 -4.06 14.31 18.97
C TYR A 13 -3.90 13.06 18.10
N ILE A 14 -4.42 11.91 18.56
CA ILE A 14 -4.35 10.66 17.79
C ILE A 14 -5.21 10.77 16.53
N PHE A 15 -6.40 11.37 16.61
CA PHE A 15 -7.31 11.57 15.49
C PHE A 15 -6.64 12.41 14.39
N LEU A 16 -6.07 13.57 14.73
CA LEU A 16 -5.34 14.41 13.79
C LEU A 16 -4.10 13.72 13.22
N ALA A 17 -3.40 12.95 14.05
CA ALA A 17 -2.26 12.15 13.59
C ALA A 17 -2.68 11.09 12.56
N PHE A 18 -3.82 10.40 12.76
CA PHE A 18 -4.33 9.44 11.78
C PHE A 18 -4.73 10.11 10.46
N ILE A 19 -5.32 11.30 10.49
CA ILE A 19 -5.59 12.08 9.28
C ILE A 19 -4.28 12.35 8.53
N GLY A 20 -3.29 12.92 9.21
CA GLY A 20 -1.98 13.23 8.62
C GLY A 20 -1.27 11.98 8.08
N CYS A 21 -1.24 10.89 8.86
CA CYS A 21 -0.64 9.62 8.46
C CYS A 21 -1.35 8.96 7.29
N THR A 22 -2.67 9.17 7.11
CA THR A 22 -3.40 8.64 5.95
C THR A 22 -2.92 9.31 4.66
N ILE A 23 -2.74 10.64 4.69
CA ILE A 23 -2.23 11.41 3.56
C ILE A 23 -0.77 11.04 3.27
N ILE A 24 0.08 11.07 4.31
CA ILE A 24 1.51 10.72 4.18
C ILE A 24 1.66 9.28 3.71
N GLY A 25 0.88 8.34 4.24
CA GLY A 25 0.89 6.93 3.84
C GLY A 25 0.47 6.72 2.39
N THR A 26 -0.53 7.47 1.91
CA THR A 26 -0.96 7.41 0.51
C THR A 26 0.12 7.94 -0.42
N LEU A 27 0.64 9.13 -0.15
CA LEU A 27 1.67 9.75 -0.99
C LEU A 27 2.97 8.95 -0.98
N SER A 28 3.43 8.49 0.19
CA SER A 28 4.67 7.71 0.30
C SER A 28 4.57 6.37 -0.44
N HIS A 29 3.40 5.72 -0.45
CA HIS A 29 3.14 4.54 -1.27
C HIS A 29 3.31 4.85 -2.77
N GLU A 30 2.70 5.93 -3.27
CA GLU A 30 2.85 6.34 -4.67
C GLU A 30 4.30 6.72 -5.01
N TYR A 31 5.01 7.38 -4.09
CA TYR A 31 6.44 7.64 -4.23
C TYR A 31 7.27 6.36 -4.29
N GLY A 32 6.85 5.29 -3.61
CA GLY A 32 7.46 3.97 -3.73
C GLY A 32 7.39 3.43 -5.17
N HIS A 33 6.24 3.55 -5.83
CA HIS A 33 6.12 3.18 -7.25
C HIS A 33 6.98 4.07 -8.14
N ILE A 34 6.96 5.38 -7.91
CA ILE A 34 7.72 6.37 -8.69
C ILE A 34 9.22 6.10 -8.60
N ALA A 35 9.75 5.85 -7.41
CA ALA A 35 11.17 5.59 -7.21
C ALA A 35 11.66 4.38 -8.03
N VAL A 36 10.85 3.32 -8.10
CA VAL A 36 11.17 2.15 -8.92
C VAL A 36 10.99 2.43 -10.42
N ALA A 37 9.95 3.15 -10.82
CA ALA A 37 9.75 3.50 -12.22
C ALA A 37 10.89 4.38 -12.77
N GLN A 38 11.34 5.37 -11.98
CA GLN A 38 12.45 6.26 -12.36
C GLN A 38 13.79 5.52 -12.40
N SER A 39 14.04 4.57 -11.49
CA SER A 39 15.27 3.76 -11.53
C SER A 39 15.33 2.82 -12.75
N LEU A 40 14.17 2.47 -13.31
CA LEU A 40 14.03 1.74 -14.58
C LEU A 40 14.06 2.66 -15.81
N GLY A 41 14.22 3.97 -15.64
CA GLY A 41 14.33 4.96 -16.72
C GLY A 41 13.00 5.51 -17.24
N TYR A 42 11.88 5.25 -16.56
CA TYR A 42 10.59 5.82 -16.96
C TYR A 42 10.39 7.23 -16.41
N LYS A 43 9.69 8.05 -17.20
CA LYS A 43 9.13 9.31 -16.71
C LYS A 43 7.81 9.04 -16.00
N THR A 44 7.58 9.74 -14.90
CA THR A 44 6.40 9.55 -14.05
C THR A 44 5.73 10.87 -13.71
N THR A 45 4.41 10.84 -13.56
CA THR A 45 3.64 11.94 -12.98
C THR A 45 2.87 11.43 -11.77
N LEU A 46 2.76 12.25 -10.73
CA LEU A 46 2.00 11.94 -9.51
C LEU A 46 0.65 12.66 -9.57
N SER A 47 -0.40 11.96 -9.18
CA SER A 47 -1.73 12.51 -8.86
C SER A 47 -2.09 12.14 -7.43
N TYR A 48 -3.14 12.73 -6.87
CA TYR A 48 -3.52 12.53 -5.47
C TYR A 48 -3.84 11.07 -5.08
N GLN A 49 -4.32 10.26 -6.04
CA GLN A 49 -4.77 8.88 -5.80
C GLN A 49 -3.90 7.81 -6.46
N SER A 50 -2.98 8.21 -7.35
CA SER A 50 -2.19 7.27 -8.16
C SER A 50 -0.97 7.97 -8.77
N MET A 51 -0.06 7.19 -9.32
CA MET A 51 0.95 7.68 -10.26
C MET A 51 0.69 7.17 -11.70
N HIS A 52 1.20 7.89 -12.71
CA HIS A 52 1.19 7.48 -14.13
C HIS A 52 2.61 7.30 -14.67
N VAL A 53 2.88 6.18 -15.36
CA VAL A 53 4.16 5.87 -16.02
C VAL A 53 4.04 6.22 -17.50
N ASP A 54 4.93 7.07 -18.03
CA ASP A 54 5.03 7.29 -19.47
C ASP A 54 5.64 6.08 -20.18
N ARG A 55 4.83 5.43 -21.02
CA ARG A 55 5.20 4.22 -21.76
C ARG A 55 5.21 4.42 -23.27
N LYS A 56 5.19 5.67 -23.77
CA LYS A 56 5.10 5.95 -25.21
C LYS A 56 6.23 5.27 -25.99
N ALA A 57 7.48 5.42 -25.54
CA ALA A 57 8.64 4.83 -26.20
C ALA A 57 8.59 3.29 -26.22
N GLU A 58 8.26 2.69 -25.08
CA GLU A 58 8.16 1.23 -24.94
C GLU A 58 7.05 0.63 -25.82
N LYS A 59 5.88 1.27 -25.85
CA LYS A 59 4.75 0.85 -26.71
C LYS A 59 5.08 1.03 -28.19
N ALA A 60 5.73 2.12 -28.57
CA ALA A 60 6.16 2.36 -29.95
C ALA A 60 7.17 1.30 -30.41
N GLU A 61 8.11 0.90 -29.55
CA GLU A 61 9.07 -0.15 -29.86
C GLU A 61 8.41 -1.52 -30.03
N LEU A 62 7.52 -1.91 -29.11
CA LEU A 62 6.77 -3.16 -29.24
C LEU A 62 5.90 -3.17 -30.51
N HIS A 63 5.23 -2.05 -30.80
CA HIS A 63 4.45 -1.91 -32.01
C HIS A 63 5.33 -2.08 -33.26
N ARG A 64 6.49 -1.43 -33.32
CA ARG A 64 7.45 -1.59 -34.43
C ARG A 64 7.90 -3.05 -34.62
N LEU A 65 8.10 -3.79 -33.52
CA LEU A 65 8.53 -5.20 -33.57
C LEU A 65 7.41 -6.16 -33.97
N ALA A 66 6.17 -5.91 -33.53
CA ALA A 66 5.05 -6.84 -33.67
C ALA A 66 4.14 -6.52 -34.87
N TYR A 67 4.03 -5.25 -35.27
CA TYR A 67 3.10 -4.79 -36.30
C TYR A 67 3.26 -5.52 -37.65
N PRO A 68 4.49 -5.76 -38.16
CA PRO A 68 4.66 -6.47 -39.43
C PRO A 68 4.14 -7.91 -39.44
N TYR A 69 3.94 -8.51 -38.26
CA TYR A 69 3.60 -9.92 -38.09
C TYR A 69 2.24 -10.12 -37.41
N LEU A 70 1.34 -9.13 -37.46
CA LEU A 70 0.06 -9.18 -36.74
C LEU A 70 -0.80 -10.37 -37.14
N ASN A 71 -0.78 -10.76 -38.42
CA ASN A 71 -1.59 -11.87 -38.92
C ASN A 71 -1.05 -13.20 -38.39
N GLU A 72 0.27 -13.37 -38.38
CA GLU A 72 0.98 -14.52 -37.85
C GLU A 72 0.77 -14.64 -36.33
N ILE A 73 0.87 -13.52 -35.60
CA ILE A 73 0.58 -13.47 -34.16
C ILE A 73 -0.86 -13.89 -33.87
N LYS A 74 -1.84 -13.34 -34.60
CA LYS A 74 -3.27 -13.70 -34.44
C LYS A 74 -3.54 -15.17 -34.73
N ASN A 75 -2.92 -15.70 -35.78
CA ASN A 75 -3.08 -17.09 -36.21
C ASN A 75 -2.14 -18.07 -35.49
N LYS A 76 -1.38 -17.60 -34.48
CA LYS A 76 -0.39 -18.39 -33.72
C LYS A 76 0.67 -19.08 -34.60
N GLN A 77 0.98 -18.47 -35.73
CA GLN A 77 2.00 -18.96 -36.67
C GLN A 77 3.41 -18.51 -36.21
N PRO A 78 4.46 -19.26 -36.57
CA PRO A 78 5.84 -18.83 -36.32
C PRO A 78 6.17 -17.59 -37.17
N TYR A 79 6.91 -16.64 -36.60
CA TYR A 79 7.40 -15.44 -37.29
C TYR A 79 8.83 -15.11 -36.83
N PRO A 80 9.68 -14.51 -37.71
CA PRO A 80 11.10 -14.30 -37.42
C PRO A 80 11.37 -13.47 -36.16
N ALA A 81 10.54 -12.46 -35.88
CA ALA A 81 10.70 -11.57 -34.74
C ALA A 81 10.11 -12.11 -33.42
N LYS A 82 9.62 -13.36 -33.37
CA LYS A 82 8.93 -13.90 -32.18
C LYS A 82 9.76 -13.81 -30.91
N ALA A 83 11.02 -14.21 -30.98
CA ALA A 83 11.91 -14.16 -29.82
C ALA A 83 12.11 -12.72 -29.29
N ALA A 84 12.20 -11.73 -30.19
CA ALA A 84 12.37 -10.32 -29.84
C ALA A 84 11.09 -9.72 -29.25
N VAL A 85 9.92 -10.02 -29.84
CA VAL A 85 8.61 -9.61 -29.32
C VAL A 85 8.37 -10.21 -27.93
N ASP A 86 8.61 -11.52 -27.77
CA ASP A 86 8.44 -12.21 -26.49
C ASP A 86 9.42 -11.67 -25.44
N ALA A 87 10.67 -11.38 -25.81
CA ALA A 87 11.64 -10.76 -24.92
C ALA A 87 11.19 -9.37 -24.46
N LYS A 88 10.66 -8.55 -25.37
CA LYS A 88 10.12 -7.22 -25.04
C LYS A 88 8.91 -7.34 -24.11
N CYS A 89 7.95 -8.21 -24.42
CA CYS A 89 6.79 -8.46 -23.56
C CYS A 89 7.19 -8.94 -22.15
N ARG A 90 8.21 -9.80 -22.04
CA ARG A 90 8.75 -10.23 -20.74
C ARG A 90 9.43 -9.08 -19.99
N GLN A 91 10.20 -8.23 -20.68
CA GLN A 91 10.80 -7.05 -20.08
C GLN A 91 9.73 -6.11 -19.52
N MET A 92 8.68 -5.83 -20.28
CA MET A 92 7.56 -5.01 -19.87
C MET A 92 6.86 -5.58 -18.62
N HIS A 93 6.50 -6.87 -18.65
CA HIS A 93 5.89 -7.53 -17.48
C HIS A 93 6.77 -7.47 -16.23
N ARG A 94 8.09 -7.66 -16.40
CA ARG A 94 9.04 -7.59 -15.29
C ARG A 94 9.09 -6.18 -14.71
N ASN A 95 9.16 -5.15 -15.56
CA ASN A 95 9.19 -3.76 -15.12
C ASN A 95 7.89 -3.40 -14.39
N ASP A 96 6.75 -3.89 -14.87
CA ASP A 96 5.44 -3.66 -14.25
C ASP A 96 5.35 -4.27 -12.86
N LEU A 97 5.84 -5.49 -12.71
CA LEU A 97 5.95 -6.15 -11.41
C LEU A 97 6.81 -5.32 -10.44
N TRP A 98 8.00 -4.89 -10.86
CA TRP A 98 8.89 -4.09 -10.00
C TRP A 98 8.25 -2.77 -9.60
N ILE A 99 7.66 -2.04 -10.56
CA ILE A 99 6.98 -0.78 -10.27
C ILE A 99 5.84 -1.03 -9.28
N ARG A 100 5.00 -2.03 -9.51
CA ARG A 100 3.88 -2.41 -8.61
C ARG A 100 4.35 -2.82 -7.22
N LEU A 101 5.53 -3.44 -7.08
CA LEU A 101 6.09 -3.78 -5.78
C LEU A 101 6.53 -2.55 -4.99
N GLY A 102 6.92 -1.46 -5.65
CA GLY A 102 7.48 -0.27 -5.03
C GLY A 102 6.62 0.31 -3.89
N GLY A 103 5.33 0.52 -4.11
CA GLY A 103 4.42 1.09 -3.11
C GLY A 103 4.21 0.18 -1.89
N PRO A 104 3.76 -1.08 -2.07
CA PRO A 104 3.63 -2.02 -0.97
C PRO A 104 4.94 -2.22 -0.19
N LEU A 105 6.08 -2.35 -0.88
CA LEU A 105 7.37 -2.50 -0.21
C LEU A 105 7.76 -1.27 0.59
N GLN A 106 7.50 -0.06 0.08
CA GLN A 106 7.76 1.18 0.80
C GLN A 106 6.96 1.22 2.12
N THR A 107 5.65 0.97 2.05
CA THR A 107 4.79 1.03 3.25
C THR A 107 5.11 -0.09 4.24
N MET A 108 5.36 -1.31 3.75
CA MET A 108 5.80 -2.44 4.58
C MET A 108 7.16 -2.18 5.23
N LEU A 109 8.11 -1.57 4.53
CA LEU A 109 9.43 -1.22 5.08
C LEU A 109 9.29 -0.18 6.19
N THR A 110 8.55 0.90 5.96
CA THR A 110 8.28 1.93 6.98
C THR A 110 7.60 1.32 8.21
N GLY A 111 6.60 0.47 7.99
CA GLY A 111 5.93 -0.30 9.03
C GLY A 111 6.88 -1.19 9.84
N THR A 112 7.75 -1.91 9.14
CA THR A 112 8.70 -2.84 9.75
C THR A 112 9.73 -2.09 10.59
N ILE A 113 10.23 -0.93 10.13
CA ILE A 113 11.16 -0.08 10.91
C ILE A 113 10.50 0.36 12.22
N GLY A 114 9.27 0.87 12.16
CA GLY A 114 8.51 1.27 13.36
C GLY A 114 8.32 0.11 14.34
N PHE A 115 7.92 -1.05 13.82
CA PHE A 115 7.72 -2.25 14.62
C PHE A 115 9.01 -2.76 15.28
N CYS A 116 10.12 -2.85 14.53
CA CYS A 116 11.41 -3.32 15.05
C CYS A 116 11.93 -2.42 16.19
N ILE A 117 11.78 -1.10 16.06
CA ILE A 117 12.18 -0.15 17.11
C ILE A 117 11.33 -0.36 18.37
N LEU A 118 9.99 -0.48 18.22
CA LEU A 118 9.10 -0.77 19.35
C LEU A 118 9.47 -2.09 20.03
N TRP A 119 9.66 -3.16 19.25
CA TRP A 119 10.04 -4.47 19.74
C TRP A 119 11.32 -4.41 20.55
N TYR A 120 12.37 -3.78 20.00
CA TYR A 120 13.67 -3.64 20.68
C TYR A 120 13.54 -2.89 22.00
N ARG A 121 12.80 -1.79 22.03
CA ARG A 121 12.59 -1.00 23.27
C ARG A 121 11.83 -1.79 24.34
N ARG A 122 10.81 -2.56 23.94
CA ARG A 122 10.05 -3.42 24.87
C ARG A 122 10.88 -4.59 25.40
N LYS A 123 11.79 -5.14 24.61
CA LYS A 123 12.72 -6.19 25.05
C LYS A 123 13.76 -5.64 26.04
N LYS A 124 14.34 -4.47 25.75
CA LYS A 124 15.37 -3.85 26.60
C LYS A 124 14.84 -3.36 27.94
N SER A 125 13.58 -2.95 28.01
CA SER A 125 12.96 -2.53 29.27
C SER A 125 11.49 -2.93 29.31
N ARG A 126 11.24 -4.10 29.93
CA ARG A 126 9.89 -4.63 30.16
C ARG A 126 9.00 -3.69 30.98
N ALA A 127 9.64 -2.81 31.77
CA ALA A 127 9.01 -1.80 32.61
C ALA A 127 9.15 -0.36 32.06
N ALA A 128 9.73 -0.15 30.87
CA ALA A 128 9.86 1.19 30.32
C ALA A 128 8.47 1.83 30.21
N LEU A 129 8.39 3.02 30.82
CA LEU A 129 7.25 3.91 30.70
C LEU A 129 7.01 4.18 29.20
N PHE A 130 5.75 4.19 28.81
CA PHE A 130 5.37 4.51 27.44
C PHE A 130 5.55 6.02 27.24
N HIS A 131 6.52 6.41 26.41
CA HIS A 131 6.90 7.79 26.18
C HIS A 131 6.22 8.36 24.94
N ILE A 132 6.21 9.69 24.80
CA ILE A 132 5.66 10.38 23.63
C ILE A 132 6.27 9.88 22.31
N ASN A 133 7.58 9.59 22.29
CA ASN A 133 8.28 9.08 21.12
C ASN A 133 7.80 7.68 20.69
N ASP A 134 7.21 6.90 21.61
CA ASP A 134 6.65 5.59 21.26
C ASP A 134 5.43 5.73 20.35
N TRP A 135 4.71 6.85 20.41
CA TRP A 135 3.61 7.12 19.49
C TRP A 135 4.09 7.24 18.05
N ILE A 136 5.24 7.90 17.80
CA ILE A 136 5.79 8.01 16.45
C ILE A 136 6.04 6.61 15.87
N PHE A 137 6.66 5.73 16.64
CA PHE A 137 6.92 4.36 16.18
C PHE A 137 5.66 3.51 16.06
N VAL A 138 4.63 3.77 16.88
CA VAL A 138 3.29 3.19 16.72
C VAL A 138 2.70 3.60 15.37
N PHE A 139 2.70 4.90 15.04
CA PHE A 139 2.18 5.37 13.76
C PHE A 139 2.98 4.84 12.57
N LEU A 140 4.31 4.77 12.67
CA LEU A 140 5.14 4.14 11.65
C LEU A 140 4.76 2.66 11.48
N ALA A 141 4.68 1.89 12.56
CA ALA A 141 4.28 0.47 12.51
C ALA A 141 2.89 0.29 11.87
N PHE A 142 1.99 1.24 12.10
CA PHE A 142 0.65 1.25 11.51
C PHE A 142 0.62 1.43 10.00
N PHE A 143 1.74 1.71 9.31
CA PHE A 143 1.77 1.65 7.84
C PHE A 143 1.39 0.24 7.32
N TRP A 144 1.62 -0.79 8.13
CA TRP A 144 1.14 -2.15 7.86
C TRP A 144 -0.40 -2.27 7.78
N ILE A 145 -1.17 -1.31 8.32
CA ILE A 145 -2.64 -1.35 8.27
C ILE A 145 -3.17 -1.26 6.84
N ARG A 146 -2.40 -0.71 5.89
CA ARG A 146 -2.82 -0.60 4.48
C ARG A 146 -3.14 -1.97 3.88
N GLN A 147 -2.35 -2.99 4.20
CA GLN A 147 -2.48 -4.33 3.66
C GLN A 147 -3.84 -4.98 4.02
N PRO A 148 -4.24 -5.10 5.30
CA PRO A 148 -5.58 -5.56 5.66
C PRO A 148 -6.69 -4.57 5.24
N SER A 149 -6.44 -3.25 5.28
CA SER A 149 -7.42 -2.25 4.83
C SER A 149 -7.76 -2.37 3.35
N ASN A 150 -6.80 -2.70 2.48
CA ASN A 150 -7.05 -2.94 1.04
C ASN A 150 -8.01 -4.11 0.83
N ILE A 151 -7.88 -5.19 1.61
CA ILE A 151 -8.80 -6.32 1.57
C ILE A 151 -10.19 -5.89 2.05
N LEU A 152 -10.26 -5.22 3.20
CA LEU A 152 -11.54 -4.76 3.78
C LEU A 152 -12.27 -3.80 2.84
N HIS A 153 -11.55 -2.86 2.24
CA HIS A 153 -12.11 -1.92 1.27
C HIS A 153 -12.62 -2.62 0.01
N SER A 154 -11.82 -3.54 -0.56
CA SER A 154 -12.22 -4.29 -1.76
C SER A 154 -13.45 -5.18 -1.50
N PHE A 155 -13.46 -5.85 -0.34
CA PHE A 155 -14.56 -6.68 0.09
C PHE A 155 -15.84 -5.84 0.34
N GLY A 156 -15.72 -4.73 1.07
CA GLY A 156 -16.83 -3.82 1.34
C GLY A 156 -17.40 -3.19 0.07
N TYR A 157 -16.54 -2.70 -0.82
CA TYR A 157 -16.94 -2.14 -2.12
C TYR A 157 -17.74 -3.16 -2.93
N LYS A 158 -17.30 -4.42 -2.96
CA LYS A 158 -17.99 -5.49 -3.68
C LYS A 158 -19.35 -5.83 -3.09
N ILE A 159 -19.48 -5.88 -1.77
CA ILE A 159 -20.76 -6.14 -1.11
C ILE A 159 -21.75 -5.01 -1.39
N ILE A 160 -21.30 -3.76 -1.31
CA ILE A 160 -22.17 -2.59 -1.45
C ILE A 160 -22.60 -2.36 -2.90
N THR A 161 -21.67 -2.49 -3.86
CA THR A 161 -21.93 -2.14 -5.27
C THR A 161 -22.25 -3.33 -6.16
N GLY A 162 -21.99 -4.56 -5.69
CA GLY A 162 -22.02 -5.78 -6.51
C GLY A 162 -20.92 -5.85 -7.58
N LYS A 163 -20.06 -4.84 -7.69
CA LYS A 163 -19.02 -4.70 -8.73
C LYS A 163 -17.62 -4.86 -8.15
N GLY A 164 -16.65 -5.12 -9.01
CA GLY A 164 -15.24 -5.23 -8.64
C GLY A 164 -14.81 -6.62 -8.16
N HIS A 165 -13.58 -6.67 -7.64
CA HIS A 165 -12.95 -7.90 -7.18
C HIS A 165 -13.05 -8.05 -5.66
N TRP A 166 -13.08 -9.30 -5.19
CA TRP A 166 -13.06 -9.59 -3.74
C TRP A 166 -11.78 -9.11 -3.07
N ILE A 167 -10.71 -9.01 -3.86
CA ILE A 167 -9.37 -8.63 -3.44
C ILE A 167 -8.86 -7.64 -4.49
N GLY A 168 -8.41 -6.48 -4.05
CA GLY A 168 -7.88 -5.42 -4.90
C GLY A 168 -6.55 -4.89 -4.37
N GLY A 169 -6.14 -3.74 -4.90
CA GLY A 169 -4.83 -3.14 -4.61
C GLY A 169 -3.71 -3.68 -5.49
N ASP A 170 -2.48 -3.25 -5.21
CA ASP A 170 -1.29 -3.67 -5.96
C ASP A 170 -0.99 -5.15 -5.78
N GLU A 171 -1.35 -5.71 -4.63
CA GLU A 171 -1.12 -7.12 -4.28
C GLU A 171 -1.84 -8.10 -5.23
N TRP A 172 -3.01 -7.69 -5.77
CA TRP A 172 -3.70 -8.45 -6.81
C TRP A 172 -2.86 -8.54 -8.09
N TYR A 173 -2.32 -7.40 -8.55
CA TYR A 173 -1.48 -7.33 -9.75
C TYR A 173 -0.14 -8.05 -9.54
N ILE A 174 0.45 -7.95 -8.35
CA ILE A 174 1.66 -8.69 -7.99
C ILE A 174 1.41 -10.19 -8.13
N SER A 175 0.29 -10.69 -7.61
CA SER A 175 -0.09 -12.10 -7.74
C SER A 175 -0.29 -12.52 -9.19
N TYR A 176 -0.93 -11.67 -9.99
CA TYR A 176 -1.10 -11.87 -11.44
C TYR A 176 0.26 -12.00 -12.16
N TYR A 177 1.19 -11.07 -11.90
CA TYR A 177 2.52 -11.09 -12.53
C TYR A 177 3.38 -12.28 -12.10
N LEU A 178 3.25 -12.72 -10.84
CA LEU A 178 3.94 -13.90 -10.31
C LEU A 178 3.29 -15.22 -10.75
N LYS A 179 2.15 -15.18 -11.46
CA LYS A 179 1.38 -16.36 -11.88
C LYS A 179 0.98 -17.27 -10.71
N VAL A 180 0.71 -16.67 -9.56
CA VAL A 180 0.17 -17.34 -8.37
C VAL A 180 -1.32 -17.03 -8.25
N PRO A 181 -2.09 -17.75 -7.41
CA PRO A 181 -3.50 -17.41 -7.19
C PRO A 181 -3.65 -15.93 -6.80
N LEU A 182 -4.62 -15.23 -7.40
CA LEU A 182 -4.76 -13.75 -7.31
C LEU A 182 -4.91 -13.21 -5.88
N TRP A 183 -5.30 -14.07 -4.94
CA TRP A 183 -5.47 -13.74 -3.53
C TRP A 183 -4.18 -13.86 -2.71
N THR A 184 -3.14 -14.50 -3.24
CA THR A 184 -1.97 -14.96 -2.49
C THR A 184 -1.24 -13.81 -1.81
N ALA A 185 -0.79 -12.81 -2.57
CA ALA A 185 -0.02 -11.70 -2.00
C ALA A 185 -0.86 -10.92 -0.99
N SER A 186 -2.11 -10.58 -1.34
CA SER A 186 -2.99 -9.79 -0.47
C SER A 186 -3.27 -10.50 0.85
N VAL A 187 -3.62 -11.79 0.82
CA VAL A 187 -3.93 -12.54 2.04
C VAL A 187 -2.69 -12.69 2.92
N ILE A 188 -1.53 -13.01 2.34
CA ILE A 188 -0.28 -13.17 3.10
C ILE A 188 0.12 -11.84 3.75
N THR A 189 0.21 -10.75 2.98
CA THR A 189 0.60 -9.43 3.51
C THR A 189 -0.45 -8.87 4.46
N GLY A 190 -1.73 -9.12 4.20
CA GLY A 190 -2.85 -8.74 5.06
C GLY A 190 -2.82 -9.43 6.41
N ILE A 191 -2.54 -10.74 6.45
CA ILE A 191 -2.38 -11.50 7.71
C ILE A 191 -1.17 -10.98 8.49
N ILE A 192 -0.02 -10.81 7.83
CA ILE A 192 1.19 -10.27 8.48
C ILE A 192 0.90 -8.87 9.06
N GLY A 193 0.28 -7.99 8.27
CA GLY A 193 -0.09 -6.65 8.71
C GLY A 193 -1.04 -6.66 9.90
N LEU A 194 -2.06 -7.53 9.88
CA LEU A 194 -3.00 -7.69 10.98
C LEU A 194 -2.29 -8.17 12.26
N LEU A 195 -1.39 -9.15 12.16
CA LEU A 195 -0.63 -9.65 13.31
C LEU A 195 0.28 -8.56 13.90
N ILE A 196 0.98 -7.79 13.06
CA ILE A 196 1.83 -6.68 13.49
C ILE A 196 0.99 -5.62 14.20
N VAL A 197 -0.10 -5.17 13.60
CA VAL A 197 -0.98 -4.14 14.18
C VAL A 197 -1.61 -4.63 15.48
N ALA A 198 -2.10 -5.88 15.52
CA ALA A 198 -2.65 -6.47 16.73
C ALA A 198 -1.61 -6.52 17.86
N TYR A 199 -0.37 -6.92 17.56
CA TYR A 199 0.72 -6.88 18.54
C TYR A 199 0.97 -5.46 19.06
N VAL A 200 1.01 -4.46 18.18
CA VAL A 200 1.22 -3.07 18.59
C VAL A 200 0.08 -2.60 19.52
N ILE A 201 -1.18 -2.87 19.18
CA ILE A 201 -2.33 -2.47 20.00
C ILE A 201 -2.32 -3.17 21.36
N PHE A 202 -2.18 -4.51 21.36
CA PHE A 202 -2.43 -5.33 22.55
C PHE A 202 -1.20 -5.59 23.41
N ALA A 203 0.01 -5.52 22.85
CA ALA A 203 1.26 -5.76 23.57
C ALA A 203 2.06 -4.48 23.84
N VAL A 204 2.00 -3.47 22.95
CA VAL A 204 2.79 -2.24 23.07
C VAL A 204 1.99 -1.11 23.72
N ILE A 205 0.80 -0.80 23.22
CA ILE A 205 -0.01 0.32 23.73
C ILE A 205 -0.54 -0.01 25.15
N PRO A 206 -0.36 0.87 26.15
CA PRO A 206 -0.90 0.68 27.49
C PRO A 206 -2.43 0.55 27.50
N LYS A 207 -2.97 -0.36 28.33
CA LYS A 207 -4.42 -0.65 28.40
C LYS A 207 -5.29 0.61 28.54
N LYS A 208 -4.83 1.62 29.30
CA LYS A 208 -5.52 2.90 29.51
C LYS A 208 -5.71 3.77 28.25
N TYR A 209 -4.95 3.54 27.19
CA TYR A 209 -4.98 4.33 25.96
C TYR A 209 -5.62 3.60 24.78
N ARG A 210 -5.84 2.28 24.89
CA ARG A 210 -6.26 1.43 23.75
C ARG A 210 -7.60 1.84 23.17
N LEU A 211 -8.60 2.08 24.01
CA LEU A 211 -9.92 2.47 23.53
C LEU A 211 -9.86 3.82 22.80
N THR A 212 -9.24 4.83 23.41
CA THR A 212 -9.01 6.14 22.79
C THR A 212 -8.29 6.02 21.45
N PHE A 213 -7.25 5.18 21.39
CA PHE A 213 -6.47 4.97 20.17
C PHE A 213 -7.29 4.26 19.07
N LEU A 214 -8.06 3.23 19.42
CA LEU A 214 -8.91 2.51 18.47
C LEU A 214 -10.03 3.40 17.93
N THR A 215 -10.72 4.13 18.80
CA THR A 215 -11.81 5.02 18.36
C THR A 215 -11.27 6.16 17.50
N ALA A 216 -10.19 6.81 17.92
CA ALA A 216 -9.53 7.86 17.13
C ALA A 216 -8.92 7.31 15.82
N GLY A 217 -8.45 6.08 15.81
CA GLY A 217 -7.90 5.43 14.61
C GLY A 217 -8.95 5.12 13.57
N ILE A 218 -10.10 4.59 13.99
CA ILE A 218 -11.22 4.33 13.08
C ILE A 218 -11.77 5.66 12.54
N THR A 219 -12.12 6.61 13.43
CA THR A 219 -12.73 7.86 12.99
C THR A 219 -11.74 8.75 12.23
N GLY A 220 -10.49 8.86 12.70
CA GLY A 220 -9.45 9.66 12.07
C GLY A 220 -8.95 9.07 10.75
N GLY A 221 -8.87 7.74 10.64
CA GLY A 221 -8.52 7.07 9.39
C GLY A 221 -9.59 7.27 8.31
N VAL A 222 -10.87 7.09 8.67
CA VAL A 222 -12.00 7.34 7.74
C VAL A 222 -12.07 8.82 7.36
N ALA A 223 -11.99 9.72 8.34
CA ALA A 223 -12.00 11.16 8.07
C ALA A 223 -10.82 11.58 7.19
N GLY A 224 -9.63 11.04 7.45
CA GLY A 224 -8.43 11.32 6.66
C GLY A 224 -8.54 10.81 5.22
N PHE A 225 -9.10 9.62 5.03
CA PHE A 225 -9.35 9.06 3.71
C PHE A 225 -10.33 9.91 2.91
N LEU A 226 -11.49 10.26 3.48
CA LEU A 226 -12.49 11.11 2.83
C LEU A 226 -11.95 12.51 2.55
N LEU A 227 -11.28 13.12 3.54
CA LEU A 227 -10.66 14.43 3.39
C LEU A 227 -9.65 14.44 2.24
N TRP A 228 -8.83 13.39 2.12
CA TRP A 228 -7.83 13.31 1.06
C TRP A 228 -8.44 13.01 -0.31
N MET A 229 -9.26 11.96 -0.40
CA MET A 229 -9.77 11.48 -1.69
C MET A 229 -10.83 12.40 -2.30
N ASP A 230 -11.71 12.98 -1.48
CA ASP A 230 -12.87 13.72 -1.98
C ASP A 230 -12.64 15.25 -2.00
N TYR A 231 -11.67 15.76 -1.23
CA TYR A 231 -11.50 17.21 -1.05
C TYR A 231 -10.07 17.73 -1.31
N LEU A 232 -9.12 17.43 -0.43
CA LEU A 232 -7.78 18.03 -0.48
C LEU A 232 -6.94 17.50 -1.65
N GLY A 233 -6.98 16.19 -1.89
CA GLY A 233 -6.18 15.54 -2.92
C GLY A 233 -6.45 16.09 -4.31
N PRO A 234 -7.71 16.07 -4.81
CA PRO A 234 -8.05 16.60 -6.13
C PRO A 234 -7.65 18.07 -6.34
N TYR A 235 -7.65 18.88 -5.28
CA TYR A 235 -7.28 20.29 -5.37
C TYR A 235 -5.76 20.51 -5.37
N LEU A 236 -5.01 19.75 -4.57
CA LEU A 236 -3.57 19.92 -4.42
C LEU A 236 -2.75 19.19 -5.49
N LEU A 237 -3.23 18.03 -5.95
CA LEU A 237 -2.53 17.14 -6.88
C LEU A 237 -3.52 16.53 -7.89
N PRO A 238 -4.09 17.34 -8.80
CA PRO A 238 -5.03 16.87 -9.81
C PRO A 238 -4.43 15.84 -10.78
#